data_AF-A0A645IRW9-F1
#
_entry.id   AF-A0A645IRW9-F1
#
_cell.length_a   1.000
_cell.length_b   1.000
_cell.length_c   1.000
_cell.angle_alpha   90.00
_cell.angle_beta   90.00
_cell.angle_gamma   90.00
#
_symmetry.space_group_name_H-M   'P 1'
#
loop_
_entity.id
_entity.type
_entity.pdbx_description
1 polymer ?
#
loop_
_entity_poly.entity_id
_entity_poly.type
_entity_poly.pdbx_seq_one_letter_code
_entity_poly.pdbx_strand_id
1 'polypeptide(L)' 'MTAVKVPSGWTWEQLDGSLREHGMGAGGSYGLLAGKVFRIGHMGSQANMELVKKGMDVLEKVLNK' A
#
# COMPACT_ATOMS: atom_id res chain seq x y z
N MET A 1 -6.01 10.55 2.12
CA MET A 1 -5.27 9.31 2.48
C MET A 1 -6.25 8.28 3.05
N THR A 2 -6.06 7.00 2.73
CA THR A 2 -6.85 5.87 3.25
C THR A 2 -5.94 4.88 3.98
N ALA A 3 -6.38 4.36 5.14
CA ALA A 3 -5.68 3.29 5.86
C ALA A 3 -6.30 1.91 5.52
N VAL A 4 -5.44 0.92 5.29
CA VAL A 4 -5.81 -0.44 4.88
C VAL A 4 -5.11 -1.43 5.80
N LYS A 5 -5.82 -2.48 6.24
CA LYS A 5 -5.21 -3.53 7.07
C LYS A 5 -4.11 -4.25 6.29
N VAL A 6 -3.00 -4.54 6.95
CA VAL A 6 -2.01 -5.48 6.40
C VAL A 6 -2.69 -6.85 6.29
N PRO A 7 -2.65 -7.51 5.12
CA PRO A 7 -3.28 -8.81 4.93
C PRO A 7 -2.69 -9.89 5.82
N SER A 8 -3.49 -10.90 6.16
CA SER A 8 -3.00 -12.07 6.89
C SER A 8 -1.88 -12.76 6.11
N GLY A 9 -0.82 -13.19 6.80
CA GLY A 9 0.34 -13.84 6.18
C GLY A 9 1.43 -12.89 5.68
N TRP A 10 1.22 -11.58 5.79
CA TRP A 10 2.20 -10.56 5.44
C TRP A 10 2.67 -9.77 6.67
N THR A 11 3.96 -9.43 6.73
CA THR A 11 4.41 -8.26 7.51
C THR A 11 4.31 -6.99 6.66
N TRP A 12 4.28 -5.83 7.31
CA TRP A 12 4.29 -4.55 6.58
C TRP A 12 5.56 -4.40 5.72
N GLU A 13 6.72 -4.80 6.25
CA GLU A 13 8.01 -4.66 5.58
C GLU A 13 8.08 -5.52 4.31
N GLN A 14 7.53 -6.75 4.36
CA GLN A 14 7.43 -7.62 3.19
C GLN A 14 6.51 -7.04 2.12
N LEU A 15 5.35 -6.51 2.55
CA LEU A 15 4.37 -5.92 1.64
C LEU A 15 4.93 -4.65 0.99
N ASP A 16 5.50 -3.72 1.77
CA ASP A 16 6.11 -2.49 1.25
C ASP A 16 7.24 -2.78 0.26
N GLY A 17 8.12 -3.72 0.58
CA GLY A 17 9.17 -4.18 -0.35
C GLY A 17 8.60 -4.66 -1.68
N SER A 18 7.59 -5.54 -1.62
CA SER A 18 6.95 -6.10 -2.82
C SER A 18 6.21 -5.05 -3.67
N LEU A 19 5.58 -4.05 -3.03
CA LEU A 19 4.94 -2.93 -3.73
C LEU A 19 5.98 -2.03 -4.41
N ARG A 20 7.10 -1.76 -3.74
CA ARG A 20 8.20 -0.94 -4.27
C ARG A 20 8.90 -1.58 -5.45
N GLU A 21 9.05 -2.91 -5.48
CA GLU A 21 9.53 -3.65 -6.65
C GLU A 21 8.67 -3.38 -7.91
N HIS A 22 7.40 -3.02 -7.72
CA HIS A 22 6.46 -2.66 -8.78
C HIS A 22 6.30 -1.13 -8.96
N GLY A 23 7.16 -0.34 -8.34
CA GLY A 23 7.13 1.12 -8.42
C GLY A 23 6.04 1.81 -7.60
N MET A 24 5.35 1.08 -6.71
CA MET A 24 4.31 1.65 -5.86
C MET A 24 4.84 1.95 -4.45
N GLY A 25 4.86 3.24 -4.09
CA GLY A 25 5.12 3.66 -2.71
C GLY A 25 3.84 3.68 -1.87
N ALA A 26 3.86 3.06 -0.71
CA ALA A 26 2.83 3.19 0.33
C ALA A 26 3.46 3.56 1.68
N GLY A 27 2.64 4.06 2.60
CA GLY A 27 3.10 4.50 3.91
C GLY A 27 2.73 3.54 5.03
N GLY A 28 3.71 3.09 5.82
CA GLY A 28 3.43 2.38 7.06
C GLY A 28 2.71 3.25 8.09
N SER A 29 2.22 2.64 9.16
CA SER A 29 1.65 3.33 10.31
C SER A 29 2.59 3.29 11.51
N TYR A 30 2.29 4.09 12.54
CA TYR A 30 3.12 4.25 13.73
C TYR A 30 2.35 3.89 15.01
N GLY A 31 3.07 3.76 16.12
CA GLY A 31 2.50 3.50 17.43
C GLY A 31 1.67 2.21 17.47
N LEU A 32 0.48 2.26 18.08
CA LEU A 32 -0.40 1.10 18.26
C LEU A 32 -0.84 0.43 16.95
N LEU A 33 -0.72 1.13 15.81
CA LEU A 33 -1.07 0.66 14.48
C LEU A 33 0.13 0.24 13.63
N ALA A 34 1.35 0.37 14.15
CA ALA A 34 2.56 -0.09 13.45
C ALA A 34 2.44 -1.58 13.08
N GLY A 35 2.76 -1.90 11.83
CA GLY A 35 2.63 -3.25 11.28
C GLY A 35 1.20 -3.77 11.05
N LYS A 36 0.16 -3.07 11.53
CA LYS A 36 -1.24 -3.51 11.43
C LYS A 36 -1.99 -2.92 10.25
N VAL A 37 -1.69 -1.67 9.92
CA VAL A 37 -2.29 -0.98 8.77
C VAL A 37 -1.23 -0.20 8.01
N PHE A 38 -1.40 -0.13 6.70
CA PHE A 38 -0.64 0.74 5.82
C PHE A 38 -1.57 1.78 5.20
N ARG A 39 -1.00 2.77 4.51
CA ARG A 39 -1.72 3.95 4.06
C ARG A 39 -1.44 4.22 2.60
N ILE A 40 -2.51 4.39 1.83
CA ILE A 40 -2.48 4.79 0.42
C ILE A 40 -2.68 6.31 0.35
N GLY A 41 -1.68 7.00 -0.21
CA GLY A 41 -1.73 8.42 -0.48
C GLY A 41 -2.54 8.70 -1.75
N HIS A 42 -3.48 9.63 -1.67
CA HIS A 42 -4.31 10.10 -2.80
C HIS A 42 -4.52 11.62 -2.70
N MET A 43 -3.43 12.33 -2.40
CA MET A 43 -3.43 13.77 -2.09
C MET A 43 -2.55 14.52 -3.09
N GLY A 44 -2.77 15.83 -3.25
CA GLY A 44 -1.98 16.66 -4.17
C GLY A 44 -2.02 16.11 -5.60
N SER A 45 -0.85 16.01 -6.25
CA SER A 45 -0.73 15.45 -7.61
C SER A 45 -1.10 13.97 -7.71
N GLN A 46 -1.18 13.25 -6.59
CA GLN A 46 -1.61 11.84 -6.54
C GLN A 46 -3.13 11.68 -6.45
N ALA A 47 -3.89 12.75 -6.24
CA ALA A 47 -5.36 12.74 -6.24
C ALA A 47 -5.92 12.59 -7.67
N ASN A 48 -5.48 11.55 -8.38
CA ASN A 48 -5.79 11.26 -9.77
C ASN A 48 -6.28 9.80 -9.86
N MET A 49 -7.46 9.60 -10.46
CA MET A 49 -8.10 8.30 -10.54
C MET A 49 -7.29 7.25 -11.31
N GLU A 50 -6.51 7.66 -12.32
CA GLU A 50 -5.65 6.73 -13.04
C GLU A 50 -4.50 6.23 -12.15
N LEU A 51 -3.94 7.10 -11.30
CA LEU A 51 -2.89 6.71 -10.36
C LEU A 51 -3.44 5.78 -9.28
N VAL A 52 -4.65 6.05 -8.78
CA VAL A 52 -5.32 5.15 -7.83
C VAL A 52 -5.54 3.78 -8.47
N LYS A 53 -6.07 3.74 -9.70
CA LYS A 53 -6.31 2.48 -10.44
C LYS A 53 -5.01 1.69 -10.64
N LYS A 54 -3.94 2.33 -11.12
CA LYS A 54 -2.62 1.71 -11.26
C LYS A 54 -2.09 1.15 -9.93
N GLY A 55 -2.30 1.88 -8.83
CA GLY A 55 -1.94 1.40 -7.48
C GLY A 55 -2.74 0.16 -7.07
N MET A 56 -4.04 0.11 -7.39
CA MET A 56 -4.87 -1.07 -7.11
C MET A 56 -4.46 -2.29 -7.96
N ASP A 57 -4.09 -2.09 -9.23
CA ASP A 57 -3.59 -3.15 -10.10
C ASP A 57 -2.28 -3.75 -9.56
N VAL A 58 -1.39 -2.92 -9.01
CA VAL A 58 -0.15 -3.38 -8.35
C VAL A 58 -0.47 -4.16 -7.07
N LEU A 59 -1.41 -3.69 -6.24
CA LEU A 59 -1.85 -4.40 -5.03
C LEU A 59 -2.41 -5.78 -5.37
N GLU A 60 -3.29 -5.87 -6.36
CA GLU A 60 -3.85 -7.16 -6.81
C GLU A 60 -2.73 -8.11 -7.25
N LYS A 61 -1.79 -7.62 -8.07
CA LYS A 61 -0.65 -8.43 -8.54
C LYS A 61 0.23 -8.95 -7.40
N VAL A 62 0.49 -8.13 -6.38
CA VAL A 62 1.34 -8.52 -5.24
C VAL A 62 0.63 -9.51 -4.32
N LEU A 63 -0.67 -9.31 -4.06
CA LEU A 63 -1.43 -10.14 -3.12
C LEU A 63 -1.89 -11.47 -3.70
N ASN A 64 -1.94 -11.60 -5.03
CA ASN A 64 -2.29 -12.85 -5.72
C ASN A 64 -1.07 -13.73 -6.08
N LYS A 65 0.13 -13.42 -5.55
CA LYS A 65 1.28 -14.33 -5.59
C LYS A 65 1.14 -15.42 -4.52
#